data_AF-A0A1G9LQ28-F1
#
_entry.id   AF-A0A1G9LQ28-F1
#
_cell.length_a   1.000
_cell.length_b   1.000
_cell.length_c   1.000
_cell.angle_alpha   90.00
_cell.angle_beta   90.00
_cell.angle_gamma   90.00
#
_symmetry.space_group_name_H-M   'P 1'
#
loop_
_entity.id
_entity.type
_entity.pdbx_description
1 polymer ?
#
loop_
_entity_poly.entity_id
_entity_poly.type
_entity_poly.pdbx_seq_one_letter_code
_entity_poly.pdbx_strand_id
1 'polypeptide(L)'
;ISMFSFQFIQKTFAGNLLINSKSFNPVAVFRAVIADGTVDQEHTKEWDDMSVVRDSEFFNSPKMALKAIEREHEKVKSGADFPKYIQAIKKLGVEEFVTYVSDSHTQYFRNNGPQISSKAKYEPLVVAAVSHKKKFTKYLNMHQAGQTDYLSFCRHCAETGIDRWIVNLSLRTCTYYDQKSQLILTESIPNSEFPSGVPFAEPGL
;
A
#
# COMPACT_ATOMS: atom_id res chain seq x y z
N ILE A 1 27.34 -23.48 -7.06
CA ILE A 1 27.69 -22.58 -5.94
C ILE A 1 26.43 -22.38 -5.12
N SER A 2 26.40 -22.85 -3.88
CA SER A 2 25.26 -22.69 -3.00
C SER A 2 25.28 -21.28 -2.38
N MET A 3 24.13 -20.61 -2.34
CA MET A 3 24.02 -19.23 -1.89
C MET A 3 22.81 -19.12 -0.97
N PHE A 4 23.02 -18.55 0.21
CA PHE A 4 21.93 -18.23 1.14
C PHE A 4 21.51 -16.78 0.92
N SER A 5 20.20 -16.54 0.94
CA SER A 5 19.64 -15.19 0.84
C SER A 5 18.73 -14.92 2.02
N PHE A 6 18.98 -13.82 2.72
CA PHE A 6 18.05 -13.23 3.67
C PHE A 6 17.20 -12.21 2.94
N GLN A 7 15.89 -12.44 2.90
CA GLN A 7 14.93 -11.58 2.23
C GLN A 7 14.03 -10.92 3.25
N PHE A 8 13.93 -9.59 3.21
CA PHE A 8 12.90 -8.85 3.91
C PHE A 8 11.72 -8.67 2.95
N ILE A 9 10.62 -9.38 3.22
CA ILE A 9 9.42 -9.40 2.37
C ILE A 9 8.27 -8.78 3.16
N GLN A 10 7.61 -7.78 2.58
CA GLN A 10 6.39 -7.20 3.13
C GLN A 10 5.18 -7.78 2.38
N LYS A 11 4.19 -8.31 3.10
CA LYS A 11 2.89 -8.71 2.53
C LYS A 11 2.07 -7.46 2.23
N THR A 12 1.51 -7.38 1.03
CA THR A 12 0.66 -6.27 0.55
C THR A 12 -0.59 -6.82 -0.15
N PHE A 13 -1.59 -5.98 -0.41
CA PHE A 13 -2.77 -6.30 -1.22
C PHE A 13 -2.41 -6.65 -2.68
N ALA A 14 -1.26 -6.21 -3.18
CA ALA A 14 -0.74 -6.56 -4.50
C ALA A 14 0.09 -7.86 -4.49
N GLY A 15 0.27 -8.50 -3.33
CA GLY A 15 1.10 -9.69 -3.13
C GLY A 15 2.32 -9.43 -2.23
N ASN A 16 3.32 -10.31 -2.31
CA ASN A 16 4.56 -10.16 -1.56
C ASN A 16 5.51 -9.17 -2.25
N LEU A 17 5.87 -8.10 -1.54
CA LEU A 17 6.86 -7.12 -1.98
C LEU A 17 8.21 -7.43 -1.34
N LEU A 18 9.21 -7.77 -2.15
CA LEU A 18 10.59 -7.92 -1.70
C LEU A 18 11.20 -6.54 -1.46
N ILE A 19 11.39 -6.17 -0.20
CA ILE A 19 11.93 -4.87 0.21
C ILE A 19 13.45 -4.86 0.11
N ASN A 20 14.09 -5.94 0.52
CA ASN A 20 15.54 -6.07 0.51
C ASN A 20 15.93 -7.55 0.41
N SER A 21 17.03 -7.83 -0.27
CA SER A 21 17.64 -9.16 -0.30
C SER A 21 19.14 -9.01 -0.11
N LYS A 22 19.70 -9.76 0.84
CA LYS A 22 21.14 -9.90 1.03
C LYS A 22 21.51 -11.35 0.84
N SER A 23 22.43 -11.59 -0.08
CA SER A 23 22.88 -12.93 -0.41
C SER A 23 24.36 -13.08 -0.11
N PHE A 24 24.75 -14.23 0.40
CA PHE A 24 26.15 -14.55 0.65
C PHE A 24 26.44 -16.01 0.34
N ASN A 25 27.69 -16.27 -0.01
CA ASN A 25 28.19 -17.62 -0.19
C ASN A 25 28.77 -18.12 1.15
N PRO A 26 28.12 -19.08 1.82
CA PRO A 26 28.55 -19.57 3.12
C PRO A 26 29.93 -20.25 3.07
N VAL A 27 30.29 -20.86 1.94
CA VAL A 27 31.61 -21.49 1.75
C VAL A 27 32.70 -20.41 1.70
N ALA A 28 32.42 -19.29 1.02
CA ALA A 28 33.39 -18.20 0.91
C ALA A 28 33.54 -17.40 2.21
N VAL A 29 32.44 -17.18 2.94
CA VAL A 29 32.43 -16.33 4.14
C VAL A 29 32.81 -17.10 5.41
N PHE A 30 32.28 -18.32 5.58
CA PHE A 30 32.43 -19.09 6.81
C PHE A 30 33.30 -20.34 6.64
N ARG A 31 33.80 -20.62 5.42
CA ARG A 31 34.40 -21.92 5.08
C ARG A 31 33.51 -23.10 5.45
N ALA A 32 32.19 -22.87 5.49
CA ALA A 32 31.23 -23.87 5.88
C ALA A 32 31.09 -24.92 4.78
N VAL A 33 30.93 -26.19 5.18
CA VAL A 33 30.55 -27.28 4.29
C VAL A 33 29.07 -27.54 4.49
N ILE A 34 28.29 -27.52 3.41
CA ILE A 34 26.89 -27.94 3.45
C ILE A 34 26.92 -29.46 3.43
N ALA A 35 26.58 -30.08 4.56
CA ALA A 35 26.38 -31.52 4.68
C ALA A 35 24.88 -31.82 4.67
N ASP A 36 24.51 -32.98 4.13
CA ASP A 36 23.15 -33.50 4.29
C ASP A 36 22.93 -33.78 5.79
N GLY A 37 21.88 -33.18 6.35
CA GLY A 37 21.53 -33.32 7.76
C GLY A 37 20.03 -33.16 7.97
N THR A 38 19.49 -33.90 8.92
CA THR A 38 18.11 -33.77 9.38
C THR A 38 18.00 -32.60 10.37
N VAL A 39 17.04 -31.71 10.15
CA VAL A 39 16.73 -30.61 11.08
C VAL A 39 16.23 -31.20 12.39
N ASP A 40 16.89 -30.83 13.49
CA ASP A 40 16.42 -31.13 14.84
C ASP A 40 15.27 -30.17 15.19
N GLN A 41 14.04 -30.68 15.14
CA GLN A 41 12.85 -29.89 15.40
C GLN A 41 12.71 -29.47 16.87
N GLU A 42 13.32 -30.18 17.83
CA GLU A 42 13.23 -29.83 19.25
C GLU A 42 14.13 -28.63 19.60
N HIS A 43 15.24 -28.49 18.88
CA HIS A 43 16.21 -27.40 19.09
C HIS A 43 16.08 -26.24 18.08
N THR A 44 15.29 -26.41 17.03
CA THR A 44 14.92 -25.31 16.13
C THR A 44 13.68 -24.62 16.68
N LYS A 45 13.86 -23.57 17.49
CA LYS A 45 12.73 -22.72 17.90
C LYS A 45 11.98 -22.26 16.66
N GLU A 46 10.66 -22.47 16.62
CA GLU A 46 9.82 -21.76 15.66
C GLU A 46 10.04 -20.27 15.92
N TRP A 47 10.57 -19.58 14.92
CA TRP A 47 10.63 -18.13 14.94
C TRP A 47 9.21 -17.67 14.66
N ASP A 48 8.40 -17.58 15.72
CA ASP A 48 7.18 -16.78 15.66
C ASP A 48 7.57 -15.43 15.07
N ASP A 49 6.88 -15.07 13.98
CA ASP A 49 7.07 -13.82 13.24
C ASP A 49 7.27 -12.71 14.27
N MET A 50 8.45 -12.07 14.29
CA MET A 50 8.77 -11.06 15.30
C MET A 50 7.82 -9.88 15.11
N SER A 51 6.65 -9.97 15.73
CA SER A 51 5.69 -8.89 15.72
C SER A 51 6.31 -7.79 16.53
N VAL A 52 6.73 -6.71 15.86
CA VAL A 52 7.01 -5.45 16.54
C VAL A 52 5.67 -5.00 17.12
N VAL A 53 5.38 -5.44 18.35
CA VAL A 53 4.17 -5.08 19.07
C VAL A 53 4.29 -3.58 19.33
N ARG A 54 3.60 -2.77 18.52
CA ARG A 54 3.36 -1.37 18.85
C ARG A 54 2.20 -1.36 19.83
N ASP A 55 2.53 -1.50 21.11
CA ASP A 55 1.60 -1.39 22.22
C ASP A 55 0.93 -0.01 22.20
N SER A 56 -0.32 0.01 21.78
CA SER A 56 -1.18 1.17 21.89
C SER A 56 -2.60 0.68 22.13
N GLU A 57 -3.05 0.77 23.38
CA GLU A 57 -4.36 0.31 23.86
C GLU A 57 -5.55 0.91 23.09
N PHE A 58 -5.35 2.03 22.38
CA PHE A 58 -6.36 2.65 21.52
C PHE A 58 -6.71 1.81 20.28
N PHE A 59 -5.85 0.87 19.88
CA PHE A 59 -5.91 0.20 18.58
C PHE A 59 -6.28 -1.30 18.62
N ASN A 60 -6.50 -1.86 19.80
CA ASN A 60 -6.94 -3.26 19.97
C ASN A 60 -8.41 -3.49 19.56
N SER A 61 -9.16 -2.44 19.18
CA SER A 61 -10.53 -2.56 18.69
C SER A 61 -10.67 -2.14 17.21
N PRO A 62 -10.95 -3.07 16.28
CA PRO A 62 -11.14 -2.78 14.85
C PRO A 62 -12.22 -1.70 14.60
N LYS A 63 -13.30 -1.69 15.39
CA LYS A 63 -14.42 -0.77 15.24
C LYS A 63 -14.06 0.68 15.61
N MET A 64 -13.28 0.88 16.67
CA MET A 64 -12.81 2.23 17.04
C MET A 64 -11.83 2.78 16.02
N ALA A 65 -10.97 1.90 15.51
CA ALA A 65 -9.96 2.29 14.55
C ALA A 65 -10.54 2.63 13.17
N LEU A 66 -11.62 1.94 12.74
CA LEU A 66 -12.36 2.31 11.53
C LEU A 66 -12.97 3.72 11.65
N LYS A 67 -13.67 3.99 12.77
CA LYS A 67 -14.28 5.31 13.01
C LYS A 67 -13.26 6.45 12.99
N ALA A 68 -12.06 6.21 13.51
CA ALA A 68 -10.98 7.20 13.47
C ALA A 68 -10.53 7.48 12.03
N ILE A 69 -10.38 6.44 11.20
CA ILE A 69 -10.05 6.60 9.78
C ILE A 69 -11.16 7.33 9.02
N GLU A 70 -12.42 6.99 9.26
CA GLU A 70 -13.58 7.64 8.62
C GLU A 70 -13.62 9.14 8.92
N ARG A 71 -13.36 9.54 10.18
CA ARG A 71 -13.25 10.96 10.57
C ARG A 71 -12.13 11.71 9.86
N GLU A 72 -11.00 11.07 9.60
CA GLU A 72 -9.93 11.69 8.81
C GLU A 72 -10.32 11.78 7.33
N HIS A 73 -11.04 10.79 6.81
CA HIS A 73 -11.53 10.79 5.43
C HIS A 73 -12.56 11.89 5.18
N GLU A 74 -13.41 12.23 6.16
CA GLU A 74 -14.38 13.35 6.06
C GLU A 74 -13.72 14.72 5.82
N LYS A 75 -12.43 14.86 6.16
CA LYS A 75 -11.67 16.09 5.93
C LYS A 75 -11.17 16.23 4.49
N VAL A 76 -11.22 15.16 3.69
CA VAL A 76 -10.80 15.16 2.29
C VAL A 76 -11.91 15.73 1.42
N LYS A 77 -11.70 16.93 0.88
CA LYS A 77 -12.68 17.60 0.00
C LYS A 77 -12.30 17.48 -1.47
N SER A 78 -11.01 17.39 -1.76
CA SER A 78 -10.45 17.29 -3.10
C SER A 78 -9.18 16.44 -3.12
N GLY A 79 -8.66 16.14 -4.32
CA GLY A 79 -7.37 15.46 -4.48
C GLY A 79 -6.20 16.19 -3.78
N ALA A 80 -6.29 17.52 -3.61
CA ALA A 80 -5.26 18.30 -2.93
C ALA A 80 -5.17 18.01 -1.41
N ASP A 81 -6.24 17.52 -0.79
CA ASP A 81 -6.28 17.17 0.64
C ASP A 81 -5.71 15.77 0.90
N PHE A 82 -5.58 14.95 -0.14
CA PHE A 82 -5.20 13.55 -0.05
C PHE A 82 -3.85 13.32 0.65
N PRO A 83 -2.76 14.07 0.36
CA PRO A 83 -1.49 13.88 1.07
C PRO A 83 -1.59 14.05 2.60
N LYS A 84 -2.42 14.98 3.08
CA LYS A 84 -2.62 15.21 4.52
C LYS A 84 -3.38 14.05 5.16
N TYR A 85 -4.41 13.55 4.48
CA TYR A 85 -5.14 12.35 4.90
C TYR A 85 -4.22 11.13 5.03
N ILE A 86 -3.35 10.91 4.04
CA ILE A 86 -2.37 9.82 4.05
C ILE A 86 -1.44 9.90 5.27
N GLN A 87 -0.95 11.09 5.61
CA GLN A 87 -0.15 11.28 6.83
C GLN A 87 -0.95 11.01 8.10
N ALA A 88 -2.21 11.45 8.17
CA ALA A 88 -3.06 11.26 9.33
C ALA A 88 -3.32 9.77 9.60
N ILE A 89 -3.74 9.01 8.59
CA ILE A 89 -4.04 7.58 8.78
C ILE A 89 -2.78 6.73 8.95
N LYS A 90 -1.62 7.17 8.46
CA LYS A 90 -0.33 6.53 8.76
C LYS A 90 -0.01 6.59 10.25
N LYS A 91 -0.31 7.71 10.91
CA LYS A 91 -0.19 7.85 12.38
C LYS A 91 -1.19 6.94 13.13
N LEU A 92 -2.29 6.56 12.48
CA LEU A 92 -3.25 5.57 12.99
C LEU A 92 -2.85 4.11 12.71
N GLY A 93 -1.64 3.87 12.18
CA GLY A 93 -1.08 2.53 11.97
C GLY A 93 -1.50 1.85 10.66
N VAL A 94 -2.15 2.56 9.73
CA VAL A 94 -2.43 2.03 8.39
C VAL A 94 -1.13 1.95 7.59
N GLU A 95 -0.84 0.78 7.01
CA GLU A 95 0.30 0.58 6.11
C GLU A 95 -0.11 0.62 4.64
N GLU A 96 -1.28 0.09 4.35
CA GLU A 96 -1.82 0.04 3.00
C GLU A 96 -3.35 0.04 3.03
N PHE A 97 -3.98 0.53 1.98
CA PHE A 97 -5.41 0.31 1.78
C PHE A 97 -5.74 0.14 0.31
N VAL A 98 -6.83 -0.58 0.06
CA VAL A 98 -7.42 -0.75 -1.26
C VAL A 98 -8.84 -0.21 -1.26
N THR A 99 -9.15 0.66 -2.22
CA THR A 99 -10.51 1.15 -2.43
C THR A 99 -11.05 0.59 -3.74
N TYR A 100 -12.26 0.03 -3.68
CA TYR A 100 -12.95 -0.51 -4.85
C TYR A 100 -13.84 0.56 -5.46
N VAL A 101 -13.72 0.75 -6.78
CA VAL A 101 -14.45 1.77 -7.54
C VAL A 101 -15.94 1.47 -7.56
N SER A 102 -16.32 0.19 -7.50
CA SER A 102 -17.72 -0.26 -7.58
C SER A 102 -18.63 0.45 -6.59
N ASP A 103 -18.24 0.65 -5.34
CA ASP A 103 -19.11 1.25 -4.31
C ASP A 103 -18.32 2.15 -3.32
N SER A 104 -17.04 2.37 -3.61
CA SER A 104 -16.10 3.13 -2.78
C SER A 104 -15.84 2.52 -1.40
N HIS A 105 -16.18 1.25 -1.16
CA HIS A 105 -15.72 0.57 0.06
C HIS A 105 -14.19 0.44 0.05
N THR A 106 -13.59 0.55 1.23
CA THR A 106 -12.15 0.54 1.40
C THR A 106 -11.75 -0.49 2.44
N GLN A 107 -10.75 -1.29 2.10
CA GLN A 107 -10.13 -2.26 2.99
C GLN A 107 -8.75 -1.74 3.40
N TYR A 108 -8.49 -1.75 4.71
CA TYR A 108 -7.27 -1.23 5.31
C TYR A 108 -6.45 -2.38 5.88
N PHE A 109 -5.17 -2.39 5.53
CA PHE A 109 -4.16 -3.31 6.07
C PHE A 109 -3.25 -2.58 7.06
N ARG A 110 -2.87 -3.32 8.09
CA ARG A 110 -2.00 -2.89 9.20
C ARG A 110 -1.05 -4.02 9.52
N ASN A 111 0.15 -3.70 9.96
CA ASN A 111 1.08 -4.72 10.43
C ASN A 111 0.47 -5.51 11.60
N ASN A 112 0.49 -6.84 11.52
CA ASN A 112 0.09 -7.75 12.60
C ASN A 112 -1.33 -7.54 13.17
N GLY A 113 -2.23 -6.90 12.42
CA GLY A 113 -3.61 -6.65 12.82
C GLY A 113 -4.63 -7.21 11.83
N PRO A 114 -5.88 -7.47 12.27
CA PRO A 114 -6.94 -7.88 11.35
C PRO A 114 -7.21 -6.77 10.34
N GLN A 115 -7.49 -7.18 9.10
CA GLN A 115 -7.96 -6.27 8.06
C GLN A 115 -9.28 -5.63 8.46
N ILE A 116 -9.43 -4.34 8.18
CA ILE A 116 -10.64 -3.58 8.51
C ILE A 116 -11.27 -3.11 7.20
N SER A 117 -12.60 -3.24 7.05
CA SER A 117 -13.33 -2.76 5.88
C SER A 117 -14.34 -1.68 6.27
N SER A 118 -14.40 -0.61 5.49
CA SER A 118 -15.54 0.29 5.51
C SER A 118 -16.75 -0.37 4.88
N LYS A 119 -17.93 0.22 5.09
CA LYS A 119 -19.12 -0.08 4.28
C LYS A 119 -18.99 0.56 2.89
N ALA A 120 -19.83 0.12 1.96
CA ALA A 120 -20.12 0.83 0.73
C ALA A 120 -20.53 2.28 1.03
N LYS A 121 -20.02 3.22 0.24
CA LYS A 121 -20.32 4.65 0.40
C LYS A 121 -21.39 5.13 -0.59
N TYR A 122 -21.47 4.48 -1.75
CA TYR A 122 -22.38 4.85 -2.83
C TYR A 122 -23.10 3.63 -3.39
N GLU A 123 -24.13 3.90 -4.20
CA GLU A 123 -24.74 2.89 -5.05
C GLU A 123 -23.71 2.28 -6.02
N PRO A 124 -23.84 0.98 -6.36
CA PRO A 124 -22.90 0.32 -7.24
C PRO A 124 -22.73 0.99 -8.60
N LEU A 125 -21.48 1.28 -8.97
CA LEU A 125 -21.02 1.72 -10.26
C LEU A 125 -20.61 0.50 -11.10
N VAL A 126 -20.99 0.50 -12.38
CA VAL A 126 -20.54 -0.50 -13.34
C VAL A 126 -19.18 -0.09 -13.90
N VAL A 127 -18.15 -0.86 -13.57
CA VAL A 127 -16.79 -0.67 -14.09
C VAL A 127 -16.71 -1.23 -15.51
N ALA A 128 -16.17 -0.44 -16.45
CA ALA A 128 -15.98 -0.85 -17.84
C ALA A 128 -14.99 -2.02 -17.94
N ALA A 129 -15.32 -3.01 -18.78
CA ALA A 129 -14.51 -4.23 -18.94
C ALA A 129 -13.13 -4.00 -19.60
N VAL A 130 -12.96 -2.87 -20.29
CA VAL A 130 -11.72 -2.52 -21.01
C VAL A 130 -11.17 -1.23 -20.42
N SER A 131 -9.94 -1.29 -19.93
CA SER A 131 -9.25 -0.15 -19.37
C SER A 131 -8.79 0.83 -20.45
N HIS A 132 -8.91 2.14 -20.20
CA HIS A 132 -8.49 3.18 -21.12
C HIS A 132 -7.50 4.16 -20.47
N LYS A 133 -6.24 3.72 -20.33
CA LYS A 133 -5.17 4.45 -19.63
C LYS A 133 -5.06 5.94 -20.00
N LYS A 134 -5.00 6.29 -21.29
CA LYS A 134 -4.87 7.70 -21.72
C LYS A 134 -6.03 8.59 -21.24
N LYS A 135 -7.26 8.07 -21.28
CA LYS A 135 -8.47 8.78 -20.83
C LYS A 135 -8.49 8.87 -19.30
N PHE A 136 -8.14 7.79 -18.62
CA PHE A 136 -7.97 7.76 -17.17
C PHE A 136 -6.97 8.81 -16.67
N THR A 137 -5.76 8.87 -17.25
CA THR A 137 -4.73 9.86 -16.87
C THR A 137 -5.24 11.29 -17.01
N LYS A 138 -6.06 11.60 -18.02
CA LYS A 138 -6.67 12.93 -18.17
C LYS A 138 -7.63 13.23 -17.01
N TYR A 139 -8.49 12.29 -16.64
CA TYR A 139 -9.42 12.47 -15.53
C TYR A 139 -8.72 12.55 -14.18
N LEU A 140 -7.66 11.77 -13.97
CA LEU A 140 -6.84 11.84 -12.77
C LEU A 140 -6.22 13.24 -12.61
N ASN A 141 -5.61 13.78 -13.67
CA ASN A 141 -5.04 15.13 -13.64
C ASN A 141 -6.11 16.20 -13.34
N MET A 142 -7.31 16.07 -13.91
CA MET A 142 -8.43 16.98 -13.61
C MET A 142 -8.84 16.90 -12.14
N HIS A 143 -8.92 15.69 -11.57
CA HIS A 143 -9.26 15.49 -10.16
C HIS A 143 -8.20 16.07 -9.21
N GLN A 144 -6.92 15.83 -9.52
CA GLN A 144 -5.80 16.38 -8.76
C GLN A 144 -5.73 17.91 -8.82
N ALA A 145 -6.15 18.50 -9.93
CA ALA A 145 -6.31 19.95 -10.08
C ALA A 145 -7.58 20.50 -9.39
N GLY A 146 -8.35 19.67 -8.68
CA GLY A 146 -9.55 20.10 -7.96
C GLY A 146 -10.76 20.37 -8.85
N GLN A 147 -10.74 19.94 -10.12
CA GLN A 147 -11.82 20.22 -11.08
C GLN A 147 -12.99 19.23 -10.97
N THR A 148 -12.83 18.13 -10.24
CA THR A 148 -13.87 17.13 -10.02
C THR A 148 -13.93 16.74 -8.55
N ASP A 149 -15.13 16.56 -8.03
CA ASP A 149 -15.35 15.94 -6.72
C ASP A 149 -14.99 14.44 -6.74
N TYR A 150 -15.00 13.81 -5.56
CA TYR A 150 -14.62 12.42 -5.39
C TYR A 150 -15.58 11.42 -6.06
N LEU A 151 -16.90 11.64 -6.02
CA LEU A 151 -17.86 10.72 -6.67
C LEU A 151 -17.76 10.82 -8.20
N SER A 152 -17.58 12.03 -8.72
CA SER A 152 -17.30 12.27 -10.14
C SER A 152 -16.00 11.58 -10.56
N PHE A 153 -14.97 11.59 -9.72
CA PHE A 153 -13.75 10.82 -9.98
C PHE A 153 -13.98 9.30 -9.97
N CYS A 154 -14.75 8.76 -9.02
CA CYS A 154 -15.13 7.33 -9.02
C CYS A 154 -15.86 6.94 -10.31
N ARG A 155 -16.76 7.78 -10.82
CA ARG A 155 -17.43 7.56 -12.12
C ARG A 155 -16.45 7.57 -13.28
N HIS A 156 -15.50 8.50 -13.31
CA HIS A 156 -14.44 8.52 -14.33
C HIS A 156 -13.56 7.27 -14.27
N CYS A 157 -13.22 6.79 -13.07
CA CYS A 157 -12.52 5.51 -12.87
C CYS A 157 -13.33 4.35 -13.46
N ALA A 158 -14.61 4.24 -13.09
CA ALA A 158 -15.49 3.18 -13.59
C ALA A 158 -15.61 3.22 -15.13
N GLU A 159 -15.84 4.40 -15.70
CA GLU A 159 -15.94 4.62 -17.14
C GLU A 159 -14.65 4.23 -17.89
N THR A 160 -13.50 4.42 -17.25
CA THR A 160 -12.18 4.12 -17.85
C THR A 160 -11.63 2.75 -17.47
N GLY A 161 -12.46 1.91 -16.83
CA GLY A 161 -12.15 0.52 -16.51
C GLY A 161 -11.15 0.34 -15.37
N ILE A 162 -11.05 1.31 -14.47
CA ILE A 162 -10.35 1.15 -13.20
C ILE A 162 -11.29 0.45 -12.23
N ASP A 163 -10.84 -0.68 -11.69
CA ASP A 163 -11.58 -1.53 -10.75
C ASP A 163 -11.33 -1.09 -9.31
N ARG A 164 -10.06 -0.83 -8.99
CA ARG A 164 -9.61 -0.47 -7.65
C ARG A 164 -8.31 0.29 -7.70
N TRP A 165 -7.98 0.94 -6.60
CA TRP A 165 -6.64 1.48 -6.39
C TRP A 165 -6.09 1.07 -5.02
N ILE A 166 -4.79 0.79 -4.98
CA ILE A 166 -4.05 0.40 -3.79
C ILE A 166 -3.12 1.55 -3.43
N VAL A 167 -3.17 1.98 -2.17
CA VAL A 167 -2.34 3.04 -1.64
C VAL A 167 -1.41 2.47 -0.60
N ASN A 168 -0.11 2.49 -0.88
CA ASN A 168 0.92 2.03 0.02
C ASN A 168 1.53 3.23 0.77
N LEU A 169 1.39 3.26 2.08
CA LEU A 169 1.78 4.42 2.91
C LEU A 169 3.27 4.41 3.25
N SER A 170 3.92 3.25 3.14
CA SER A 170 5.37 3.10 3.30
C SER A 170 6.10 3.57 2.05
N LEU A 171 5.70 3.08 0.88
CA LEU A 171 6.24 3.49 -0.42
C LEU A 171 5.70 4.83 -0.91
N ARG A 172 4.61 5.31 -0.32
CA ARG A 172 3.87 6.52 -0.73
C ARG A 172 3.42 6.49 -2.19
N THR A 173 2.83 5.37 -2.59
CA THR A 173 2.33 5.19 -3.95
C THR A 173 0.82 5.02 -3.95
N CYS A 174 0.17 5.49 -5.01
CA CYS A 174 -1.20 5.10 -5.37
C CYS A 174 -1.13 4.35 -6.70
N THR A 175 -1.63 3.12 -6.74
CA THR A 175 -1.58 2.25 -7.93
C THR A 175 -2.98 1.82 -8.33
N TYR A 176 -3.34 2.09 -9.58
CA TYR A 176 -4.64 1.81 -10.15
C TYR A 176 -4.61 0.52 -10.96
N TYR A 177 -5.60 -0.34 -10.74
CA TYR A 177 -5.73 -1.65 -11.37
C TYR A 177 -7.06 -1.77 -12.11
N ASP A 178 -7.07 -2.55 -13.19
CA ASP A 178 -8.30 -2.96 -13.87
C ASP A 178 -8.90 -4.24 -13.28
N GLN A 179 -10.04 -4.68 -13.84
CA GLN A 179 -10.75 -5.89 -13.40
C GLN A 179 -9.94 -7.19 -13.60
N LYS A 180 -8.92 -7.17 -14.47
CA LYS A 180 -8.00 -8.28 -14.70
C LYS A 180 -6.79 -8.21 -13.77
N SER A 181 -6.81 -7.31 -12.79
CA SER A 181 -5.70 -7.01 -11.88
C SER A 181 -4.43 -6.54 -12.60
N GLN A 182 -4.56 -5.97 -13.80
CA GLN A 182 -3.43 -5.37 -14.50
C GLN A 182 -3.17 -3.97 -13.98
N LEU A 183 -1.90 -3.65 -13.74
CA LEU A 183 -1.46 -2.32 -13.36
C LEU A 183 -1.68 -1.35 -14.52
N ILE A 184 -2.48 -0.32 -14.29
CA ILE A 184 -2.76 0.72 -15.28
C ILE A 184 -1.81 1.91 -15.10
N LEU A 185 -1.69 2.39 -13.87
CA LEU A 185 -0.87 3.55 -13.52
C LEU A 185 -0.43 3.47 -12.06
N THR A 186 0.80 3.87 -11.77
CA THR A 186 1.27 4.17 -10.41
C THR A 186 1.70 5.62 -10.36
N GLU A 187 1.34 6.31 -9.29
CA GLU A 187 1.79 7.66 -8.99
C GLU A 187 2.37 7.77 -7.58
N SER A 188 3.27 8.72 -7.39
CA SER A 188 3.86 9.05 -6.09
C SER A 188 3.01 10.09 -5.38
N ILE A 189 2.72 9.87 -4.10
CA ILE A 189 1.93 10.78 -3.28
C ILE A 189 2.88 11.86 -2.71
N PRO A 190 2.73 13.14 -3.10
CA PRO A 190 3.68 14.19 -2.75
C PRO A 190 3.77 14.41 -1.23
N ASN A 191 4.97 14.65 -0.71
CA ASN A 191 5.16 14.97 0.70
C ASN A 191 4.97 16.47 0.93
N SER A 192 4.15 16.85 1.91
CA SER A 192 4.03 18.26 2.30
C SER A 192 5.30 18.79 2.98
N GLU A 193 6.19 17.92 3.47
CA GLU A 193 7.46 18.31 4.11
C GLU A 193 8.62 18.49 3.12
N PHE A 194 8.47 18.02 1.87
CA PHE A 194 9.47 18.22 0.82
C PHE A 194 8.76 18.40 -0.53
N PRO A 195 8.54 19.65 -0.99
CA PRO A 195 8.00 19.88 -2.33
C PRO A 195 8.97 19.30 -3.36
N SER A 196 8.43 18.58 -4.34
CA SER A 196 9.15 18.07 -5.50
C SER A 196 9.80 19.23 -6.25
N GLY A 197 11.10 19.42 -6.06
CA GLY A 197 11.84 20.53 -6.66
C GLY A 197 13.21 20.84 -6.07
N VAL A 198 13.66 20.18 -5.00
CA VAL A 198 15.03 20.36 -4.49
C VAL A 198 15.96 19.39 -5.23
N PRO A 199 16.96 19.86 -6.00
CA PRO A 199 17.96 18.98 -6.59
C PRO A 199 18.68 18.25 -5.46
N PHE A 200 18.78 16.92 -5.56
CA PHE A 200 19.73 16.18 -4.73
C PHE A 200 21.12 16.73 -5.05
N ALA A 201 21.73 17.44 -4.11
CA ALA A 201 23.15 17.71 -4.16
C ALA A 201 23.86 16.36 -4.16
N GLU A 202 24.63 16.08 -5.20
CA GLU A 202 25.50 14.91 -5.23
C GLU A 202 26.44 14.95 -4.02
N PRO A 203 26.69 13.82 -3.33
CA PRO A 203 27.75 13.78 -2.34
C PRO A 203 29.08 14.02 -3.04
N GLY A 204 29.70 15.17 -2.75
CA GLY A 204 31.07 15.46 -3.14
C GLY A 204 32.05 14.46 -2.52
N LEU A 205 33.09 14.16 -3.31
CA LEU A 205 34.31 13.39 -3.05
C LEU A 205 34.81 13.36 -1.60
#